data_AF-A0A7C5C7B5-F1
#
_entry.id   AF-A0A7C5C7B5-F1
#
_cell.length_a   1.000
_cell.length_b   1.000
_cell.length_c   1.000
_cell.angle_alpha   90.00
_cell.angle_beta   90.00
_cell.angle_gamma   90.00
#
_symmetry.space_group_name_H-M   'P 1'
#
loop_
_entity.id
_entity.type
_entity.pdbx_description
1 polymer ?
#
loop_
_entity_poly.entity_id
_entity_poly.type
_entity_poly.pdbx_seq_one_letter_code
_entity_poly.pdbx_strand_id
1 'polypeptide(L)'
;KAFFQSEPNARIHLIIAILVIIAGFYFQLSKYEWGIILLTIAMVITAEAINTALEKLTDLASPDIHPLAKKVKDIAAGAVLISVIFAVIIGGFIFWGHLFGSS
;
A
#
# COMPACT_ATOMS: atom_id res chain seq x y z
N LYS A 1 6.79 19.47 0.20
CA LYS A 1 7.28 18.40 1.10
C LYS A 1 7.27 17.10 0.32
N ALA A 2 8.21 16.17 0.59
CA ALA A 2 8.17 14.84 -0.03
C ALA A 2 6.90 14.09 0.42
N PHE A 3 6.33 13.26 -0.46
CA PHE A 3 5.10 12.48 -0.22
C PHE A 3 5.13 11.72 1.12
N PHE A 4 6.21 10.98 1.38
CA PHE A 4 6.42 10.26 2.63
C PHE A 4 6.66 11.14 3.87
N GLN A 5 6.80 12.45 3.72
CA GLN A 5 6.92 13.38 4.84
C GLN A 5 5.62 14.12 5.15
N SER A 6 4.70 14.22 4.17
CA SER A 6 3.41 14.88 4.36
C SER A 6 2.32 13.93 4.79
N GLU A 7 2.36 12.67 4.35
CA GLU A 7 1.26 11.72 4.55
C GLU A 7 1.63 10.65 5.61
N PRO A 8 0.94 10.61 6.77
CA PRO A 8 1.19 9.60 7.81
C PRO A 8 1.01 8.16 7.31
N ASN A 9 -0.02 7.91 6.51
CA ASN A 9 -0.32 6.60 5.94
C ASN A 9 0.78 6.11 4.99
N ALA A 10 1.30 6.98 4.13
CA ALA A 10 2.44 6.65 3.27
C ALA A 10 3.69 6.23 4.06
N ARG A 11 3.95 6.83 5.23
CA ARG A 11 5.05 6.40 6.11
C ARG A 11 4.82 5.01 6.69
N ILE A 12 3.59 4.72 7.12
CA ILE A 12 3.22 3.41 7.67
C ILE A 12 3.42 2.35 6.59
N HIS A 13 2.91 2.58 5.37
CA HIS A 13 3.09 1.66 4.25
C HIS A 13 4.57 1.45 3.91
N LEU A 14 5.39 2.51 3.94
CA LEU A 14 6.84 2.40 3.71
C LEU A 14 7.54 1.57 4.79
N ILE A 15 7.22 1.78 6.07
CA ILE A 15 7.79 1.01 7.18
C ILE A 15 7.40 -0.46 7.04
N ILE A 16 6.13 -0.75 6.76
CA ILE A 16 5.64 -2.12 6.54
C ILE A 16 6.36 -2.76 5.35
N ALA A 17 6.52 -2.04 4.24
CA ALA A 17 7.25 -2.52 3.07
C ALA A 17 8.70 -2.90 3.41
N ILE A 18 9.40 -2.08 4.20
CA ILE A 18 10.76 -2.37 4.67
C ILE A 18 10.78 -3.65 5.52
N LEU A 19 9.83 -3.80 6.45
CA LEU A 19 9.72 -4.99 7.29
C LEU A 19 9.46 -6.26 6.46
N VAL A 20 8.58 -6.17 5.46
CA VAL A 20 8.28 -7.28 4.53
C VAL A 20 9.50 -7.64 3.69
N ILE A 21 10.29 -6.67 3.24
CA ILE A 21 11.54 -6.92 2.52
C ILE A 21 12.56 -7.62 3.43
N ILE A 22 12.74 -7.16 4.67
CA ILE A 22 13.63 -7.81 5.63
C ILE A 22 13.20 -9.25 5.89
N ALA A 23 11.90 -9.48 6.10
CA ALA A 23 11.33 -10.81 6.24
C ALA A 23 11.58 -11.66 4.98
N GLY A 24 11.45 -11.08 3.79
CA GLY A 24 11.71 -11.77 2.53
C GLY A 24 13.14 -12.30 2.40
N PHE A 25 14.13 -11.54 2.88
CA PHE A 25 15.50 -12.01 2.95
C PHE A 25 15.69 -13.08 4.02
N TYR A 26 15.07 -12.92 5.18
CA TYR A 26 15.15 -13.89 6.29
C TYR A 26 14.58 -15.26 5.90
N PHE A 27 13.42 -15.31 5.23
CA PHE A 27 12.78 -16.52 4.75
C PHE A 27 13.32 -17.02 3.39
N GLN A 28 14.38 -16.39 2.85
CA GLN A 28 15.01 -16.79 1.60
C GLN A 28 14.02 -16.95 0.43
N LEU A 29 13.14 -15.96 0.24
CA LEU A 29 12.14 -16.02 -0.82
C LEU A 29 12.77 -16.31 -2.19
N SER A 30 12.09 -17.15 -2.96
CA SER A 30 12.42 -17.43 -4.35
C SER A 30 12.27 -16.18 -5.22
N LYS A 31 12.88 -16.21 -6.40
CA LYS A 31 12.80 -15.08 -7.36
C LYS A 31 11.37 -14.72 -7.74
N TYR A 32 10.48 -15.71 -7.81
CA TYR A 32 9.07 -15.50 -8.13
C TYR A 32 8.31 -14.84 -6.97
N GLU A 33 8.54 -15.29 -5.73
CA GLU A 33 7.95 -14.68 -4.53
C GLU A 33 8.42 -13.23 -4.35
N TRP A 34 9.70 -12.96 -4.61
CA TRP A 34 10.22 -11.58 -4.65
C TRP A 34 9.50 -10.72 -5.68
N GLY A 35 9.29 -11.23 -6.89
CA GLY A 35 8.55 -10.51 -7.93
C GLY A 35 7.13 -10.13 -7.47
N ILE A 36 6.43 -11.07 -6.82
CA ILE A 36 5.09 -10.86 -6.29
C ILE A 36 5.08 -9.86 -5.13
N ILE A 37 6.01 -9.98 -4.17
CA ILE A 37 6.11 -9.08 -3.02
C ILE A 37 6.43 -7.65 -3.46
N LEU A 38 7.40 -7.47 -4.37
CA LEU A 38 7.77 -6.14 -4.85
C LEU A 38 6.63 -5.49 -5.65
N LEU A 39 5.94 -6.26 -6.50
CA LEU A 39 4.77 -5.76 -7.22
C LEU A 39 3.65 -5.34 -6.26
N THR A 40 3.40 -6.18 -5.25
CA THR A 40 2.41 -5.90 -4.20
C THR A 40 2.72 -4.61 -3.44
N ILE A 41 3.96 -4.42 -3.02
CA ILE A 41 4.42 -3.19 -2.35
C ILE A 41 4.24 -1.98 -3.28
N ALA A 42 4.65 -2.11 -4.54
CA ALA A 42 4.52 -1.04 -5.53
C ALA A 42 3.06 -0.64 -5.76
N MET A 43 2.13 -1.60 -5.80
CA MET A 43 0.69 -1.33 -5.92
C MET A 43 0.15 -0.53 -4.74
N VAL A 44 0.48 -0.90 -3.50
CA VAL A 44 0.03 -0.18 -2.29
C VAL A 44 0.55 1.26 -2.28
N ILE A 45 1.84 1.45 -2.57
CA ILE A 45 2.45 2.80 -2.61
C ILE A 45 1.83 3.64 -3.73
N THR A 46 1.57 3.04 -4.90
CA THR A 46 0.92 3.73 -6.02
C THR A 46 -0.51 4.13 -5.68
N ALA A 47 -1.29 3.23 -5.07
CA ALA A 47 -2.64 3.53 -4.63
C ALA A 47 -2.67 4.68 -3.60
N GLU A 48 -1.76 4.66 -2.62
CA GLU A 48 -1.62 5.74 -1.64
C GLU A 48 -1.24 7.08 -2.32
N ALA A 49 -0.32 7.05 -3.29
CA ALA A 49 0.08 8.24 -4.03
C ALA A 49 -1.08 8.84 -4.84
N ILE A 50 -1.89 7.99 -5.47
CA ILE A 50 -3.11 8.41 -6.18
C ILE A 50 -4.13 8.97 -5.19
N ASN A 51 -4.32 8.34 -4.02
CA ASN A 51 -5.22 8.84 -2.99
C ASN A 51 -4.85 10.27 -2.57
N THR A 52 -3.59 10.49 -2.22
CA THR A 52 -3.10 11.82 -1.84
C THR A 52 -3.18 12.83 -2.99
N ALA A 53 -2.93 12.40 -4.23
CA ALA A 53 -3.07 13.28 -5.40
C ALA A 53 -4.53 13.71 -5.59
N LEU A 54 -5.48 12.77 -5.44
CA LEU A 54 -6.91 13.06 -5.49
C LEU A 54 -7.34 13.95 -4.33
N GLU A 55 -6.90 13.70 -3.11
CA GLU A 55 -7.17 14.57 -1.95
C GLU A 55 -6.76 16.02 -2.24
N LYS A 56 -5.52 16.23 -2.71
CA LYS A 56 -4.99 17.56 -3.05
C LYS A 56 -5.72 18.22 -4.22
N LEU A 57 -6.05 17.44 -5.25
CA LEU A 57 -6.82 17.95 -6.38
C LEU A 57 -8.23 18.37 -5.95
N THR A 58 -8.85 17.58 -5.08
CA THR A 58 -10.21 17.85 -4.60
C THR A 58 -10.22 19.08 -3.68
N ASP A 59 -9.22 19.23 -2.82
CA ASP A 59 -9.04 20.42 -1.96
C ASP A 59 -8.82 21.69 -2.78
N LEU A 60 -8.11 21.58 -3.91
CA LEU A 60 -7.91 22.70 -4.83
C LEU A 60 -9.18 23.05 -5.62
N ALA A 61 -9.94 22.04 -6.08
CA ALA A 61 -11.12 22.24 -6.91
C ALA A 61 -12.37 22.63 -6.12
N SER A 62 -12.48 22.22 -4.86
CA SER A 62 -13.61 22.52 -3.98
C SER A 62 -13.12 22.82 -2.56
N PRO A 63 -12.73 24.08 -2.28
CA PRO A 63 -12.25 24.50 -0.96
C PRO A 63 -13.30 24.32 0.15
N ASP A 64 -14.58 24.46 -0.20
CA ASP A 64 -15.71 24.16 0.68
C ASP A 64 -16.11 22.68 0.59
N ILE A 65 -16.63 22.13 1.67
CA ILE A 65 -17.05 20.72 1.74
C ILE A 65 -18.23 20.48 0.79
N HIS A 66 -17.94 19.92 -0.38
CA HIS A 66 -18.95 19.51 -1.35
C HIS A 66 -19.24 17.99 -1.23
N PRO A 67 -20.51 17.54 -1.31
CA PRO A 67 -20.86 16.11 -1.20
C PRO A 67 -20.10 15.21 -2.20
N LEU A 68 -19.87 15.70 -3.42
CA LEU A 68 -19.08 14.97 -4.43
C LEU A 68 -17.59 14.89 -4.06
N ALA A 69 -17.02 15.95 -3.50
CA ALA A 69 -15.62 15.97 -3.04
C ALA A 69 -15.40 14.91 -1.96
N LYS A 70 -16.34 14.80 -1.01
CA LYS A 70 -16.32 13.73 0.00
C LYS A 70 -16.37 12.34 -0.65
N LYS A 71 -17.29 12.11 -1.59
CA LYS A 71 -17.42 10.81 -2.27
C LYS A 71 -16.15 10.41 -3.02
N VAL A 72 -15.47 11.36 -3.69
CA VAL A 72 -14.19 11.08 -4.37
C VAL A 72 -13.12 10.66 -3.38
N LYS A 73 -12.99 11.36 -2.25
CA LYS A 73 -12.04 11.00 -1.19
C LYS A 73 -12.33 9.63 -0.59
N ASP A 74 -13.60 9.32 -0.33
CA ASP A 74 -14.02 8.02 0.20
C ASP A 74 -13.67 6.87 -0.76
N ILE A 75 -13.86 7.06 -2.06
CA ILE A 75 -13.50 6.07 -3.09
C ILE A 75 -11.98 5.88 -3.16
N ALA A 76 -11.21 6.97 -3.12
CA ALA A 76 -9.77 6.93 -3.18
C ALA A 76 -9.16 6.21 -1.96
N ALA A 77 -9.66 6.50 -0.76
CA ALA A 77 -9.28 5.78 0.46
C ALA A 77 -9.69 4.30 0.40
N GLY A 78 -10.85 4.00 -0.18
CA GLY A 78 -11.31 2.63 -0.42
C GLY A 78 -10.37 1.84 -1.34
N ALA A 79 -9.81 2.47 -2.38
CA ALA A 79 -8.85 1.84 -3.28
C ALA A 79 -7.54 1.47 -2.56
N VAL A 80 -7.05 2.36 -1.68
CA VAL A 80 -5.90 2.06 -0.81
C VAL A 80 -6.20 0.87 0.08
N LEU A 81 -7.36 0.86 0.76
CA LEU A 81 -7.75 -0.22 1.66
C LEU A 81 -7.78 -1.57 0.93
N ILE A 82 -8.36 -1.62 -0.27
CA ILE A 82 -8.38 -2.83 -1.10
C ILE A 82 -6.94 -3.28 -1.40
N SER A 83 -6.07 -2.37 -1.83
CA SER A 83 -4.67 -2.71 -2.13
C SER A 83 -3.93 -3.30 -0.92
N VAL A 84 -4.17 -2.76 0.28
CA VAL A 84 -3.56 -3.25 1.53
C VAL A 84 -4.10 -4.63 1.91
N ILE A 85 -5.41 -4.86 1.77
CA ILE A 85 -6.01 -6.18 2.05
C ILE A 85 -5.39 -7.25 1.15
N PHE A 86 -5.28 -6.99 -0.16
CA PHE A 86 -4.64 -7.91 -1.07
C PHE A 86 -3.16 -8.11 -0.74
N ALA A 87 -2.46 -7.05 -0.34
CA ALA A 87 -1.07 -7.17 0.07
C ALA A 87 -0.87 -8.06 1.29
N VAL A 88 -1.74 -7.94 2.29
CA VAL A 88 -1.75 -8.80 3.48
C VAL A 88 -2.05 -10.26 3.12
N ILE A 89 -3.04 -10.51 2.25
CA ILE A 89 -3.38 -11.87 1.81
C ILE A 89 -2.22 -12.52 1.06
N ILE A 90 -1.64 -11.80 0.08
CA ILE A 90 -0.51 -12.30 -0.73
C ILE A 90 0.72 -12.56 0.14
N GLY A 91 1.11 -11.58 0.97
CA GLY A 91 2.22 -11.75 1.91
C GLY A 91 1.97 -12.90 2.88
N GLY A 92 0.74 -13.01 3.40
CA GLY A 92 0.31 -14.09 4.27
C GLY A 92 0.50 -15.46 3.62
N PHE A 93 0.05 -15.67 2.38
CA PHE A 93 0.24 -16.95 1.69
C PHE A 93 1.71 -17.30 1.46
N ILE A 94 2.53 -16.32 1.06
CA ILE A 94 3.96 -16.52 0.84
C ILE A 94 4.64 -16.91 2.15
N PHE A 95 4.54 -16.08 3.19
CA PHE A 95 5.24 -16.32 4.46
C PHE A 95 4.67 -17.52 5.23
N TRP A 96 3.37 -17.83 5.12
CA TRP A 96 2.79 -19.04 5.70
C TRP A 96 3.40 -20.31 5.09
N GLY A 97 3.65 -20.30 3.77
CA GLY A 97 4.34 -21.39 3.09
C GLY A 97 5.73 -21.66 3.66
N HIS A 98 6.48 -20.62 4.00
CA HIS A 98 7.82 -20.75 4.60
C HIS A 98 7.79 -21.10 6.11
N LEU A 99 6.71 -20.76 6.82
CA LEU A 99 6.57 -21.04 8.26
C LEU A 99 6.08 -22.45 8.57
N PHE A 100 5.18 -22.99 7.74
CA PHE A 100 4.49 -24.26 8.00
C PHE A 100 4.59 -25.27 6.85
N GLY A 101 4.97 -24.83 5.65
CA GLY A 101 5.26 -25.71 4.53
C GLY A 101 6.72 -26.12 4.55
N SER A 102 6.98 -27.42 4.39
CA SER A 102 8.30 -27.99 4.10
C SER A 102 8.81 -27.41 2.76
N SER A 103 9.45 -26.25 2.81
CA SER A 103 10.23 -25.69 1.70
C SER A 103 11.70 -25.97 1.95
#